data_AF-A0A963LQE5-F1
#
_entry.id   AF-A0A963LQE5-F1
#
_cell.length_a   1.000
_cell.length_b   1.000
_cell.length_c   1.000
_cell.angle_alpha   90.00
_cell.angle_beta   90.00
_cell.angle_gamma   90.00
#
_symmetry.space_group_name_H-M   'P 1'
#
loop_
_entity.id
_entity.type
_entity.pdbx_description
1 polymer ?
#
loop_
_entity_poly.entity_id
_entity_poly.type
_entity_poly.pdbx_seq_one_letter_code
_entity_poly.pdbx_strand_id
1 'polypeptide(L)'
;MAPNRRLTLIALAASALLTACGGGSSSSVPEETRPQDGRTFSTASIPAFTAMTPAQGDTVDVTATSRWSGVLGGAAYRVEVPANWNGKLVMYAHGYAGEGSALTISNPSIRRHLIEQGYAWAASSYSKNYYDVRAGVEDTNALAQAFNTIAIANGRPLKKPSKIYITGHSMGGHITAAAVEQETLDTANHKVHYDGAVPMCGVVGDRELFNEFGAMKMAAQALTGYTNTPADSWASIAGSVTSQLFSQFPSATSTTMTPTALGMTYLDIVMNLTGGPRPMFTQGWAFGGSFGSTFGVAFNSDSTLDGILNLPIIDTTGFTYLIDGDPAASAALNATVQRLHADPEANRLRTDGLRWVPQVNGQFSVPVVSIHTLGDLFVPFSMEQTYARRAATNGSSGHLVQRAIRGVTHCDFTTAEQEEAFDAMVQWETTGVKPGGDDVLTATTVASPTYGCTYTRNTFGPDDSAGVQALRAGIVQSGGSCP
;
A
#
# COMPACT_ATOMS: atom_id res chain seq x y z
N MET A 1 -51.12 52.81 -34.44
CA MET A 1 -50.40 51.81 -35.26
C MET A 1 -50.36 50.51 -34.47
N ALA A 2 -51.25 49.56 -34.77
CA ALA A 2 -50.93 48.13 -34.64
C ALA A 2 -50.17 47.71 -35.93
N PRO A 3 -49.57 46.50 -36.06
CA PRO A 3 -49.61 45.32 -35.19
C PRO A 3 -48.23 44.61 -35.01
N ASN A 4 -48.04 43.71 -34.05
CA ASN A 4 -48.09 42.25 -34.19
C ASN A 4 -47.34 41.69 -32.95
N ARG A 5 -47.63 40.58 -32.29
CA ARG A 5 -48.62 39.49 -32.38
C ARG A 5 -48.46 38.72 -31.04
N ARG A 6 -49.54 38.51 -30.27
CA ARG A 6 -50.24 37.21 -30.07
C ARG A 6 -49.49 36.23 -29.14
N LEU A 7 -50.08 35.49 -28.21
CA LEU A 7 -51.48 35.27 -27.80
C LEU A 7 -51.46 34.54 -26.42
N THR A 8 -52.31 35.02 -25.50
CA THR A 8 -53.24 34.30 -24.59
C THR A 8 -52.83 33.05 -23.78
N LEU A 9 -52.99 33.19 -22.46
CA LEU A 9 -53.22 32.16 -21.43
C LEU A 9 -54.38 31.20 -21.75
N ILE A 10 -54.22 29.89 -21.50
CA ILE A 10 -55.34 28.98 -21.18
C ILE A 10 -54.94 27.94 -20.11
N ALA A 11 -55.75 27.94 -19.04
CA ALA A 11 -56.18 26.88 -18.11
C ALA A 11 -55.22 25.73 -17.69
N LEU A 12 -54.91 25.69 -16.38
CA LEU A 12 -54.51 24.48 -15.68
C LEU A 12 -55.75 23.63 -15.35
N ALA A 13 -55.81 22.43 -15.92
CA ALA A 13 -56.72 21.36 -15.49
C ALA A 13 -55.93 20.31 -14.71
N ALA A 14 -56.28 20.15 -13.43
CA ALA A 14 -55.80 19.06 -12.60
C ALA A 14 -56.51 17.75 -13.01
N SER A 15 -55.72 16.70 -13.26
CA SER A 15 -56.22 15.33 -13.43
C SER A 15 -55.32 14.40 -12.61
N ALA A 16 -55.86 13.88 -11.51
CA ALA A 16 -55.25 12.78 -10.77
C ALA A 16 -55.48 11.48 -11.55
N LEU A 17 -54.40 10.74 -11.80
CA LEU A 17 -54.46 9.32 -12.17
C LEU A 17 -53.51 8.56 -11.26
N LEU A 18 -54.10 7.77 -10.36
CA LEU A 18 -53.45 6.65 -9.69
C LEU A 18 -53.16 5.56 -10.73
N THR A 19 -51.90 5.18 -10.88
CA THR A 19 -51.52 3.91 -11.53
C THR A 19 -50.44 3.21 -10.71
N ALA A 20 -50.90 2.19 -9.99
CA ALA A 20 -50.31 0.88 -9.73
C ALA A 20 -48.81 0.76 -9.43
N CYS A 21 -48.53 0.20 -8.25
CA CYS A 21 -47.35 -0.61 -7.98
C CYS A 21 -47.19 -1.68 -9.06
N GLY A 22 -46.17 -1.53 -9.91
CA GLY A 22 -45.63 -2.59 -10.73
C GLY A 22 -44.21 -2.87 -10.26
N GLY A 23 -43.98 -4.04 -9.67
CA GLY A 23 -42.65 -4.51 -9.32
C GLY A 23 -41.79 -4.61 -10.57
N GLY A 24 -41.01 -3.57 -10.83
CA GLY A 24 -39.92 -3.62 -11.78
C GLY A 24 -38.76 -4.31 -11.07
N SER A 25 -38.46 -5.53 -11.50
CA SER A 25 -37.14 -6.14 -11.32
C SER A 25 -36.09 -5.07 -11.58
N SER A 26 -35.39 -4.63 -10.52
CA SER A 26 -34.24 -3.75 -10.63
C SER A 26 -33.17 -4.52 -11.39
N SER A 27 -33.20 -4.46 -12.72
CA SER A 27 -32.02 -4.74 -13.53
C SER A 27 -31.00 -3.70 -13.10
N SER A 28 -30.12 -4.07 -12.16
CA SER A 28 -29.00 -3.26 -11.72
C SER A 28 -28.28 -2.78 -12.98
N VAL A 29 -28.18 -1.46 -13.16
CA VAL A 29 -27.36 -0.89 -14.23
C VAL A 29 -25.96 -1.49 -14.07
N PRO A 30 -25.38 -2.12 -15.11
CA PRO A 30 -24.03 -2.66 -15.01
C PRO A 30 -23.06 -1.57 -14.54
N GLU A 31 -22.21 -1.92 -13.59
CA GLU A 31 -21.12 -1.06 -13.14
C GLU A 31 -20.22 -0.70 -14.32
N GLU A 32 -19.67 0.53 -14.31
CA GLU A 32 -18.79 0.98 -15.39
C GLU A 32 -17.50 0.15 -15.45
N THR A 33 -16.94 0.05 -16.65
CA THR A 33 -15.61 -0.49 -16.90
C THR A 33 -14.57 0.62 -16.89
N ARG A 34 -13.32 0.25 -16.61
CA ARG A 34 -12.14 1.13 -16.63
C ARG A 34 -11.10 0.67 -17.66
N PRO A 35 -10.11 1.51 -18.04
CA PRO A 35 -9.02 1.11 -18.94
C PRO A 35 -8.34 -0.20 -18.52
N GLN A 36 -8.13 -0.41 -17.22
CA GLN A 36 -7.57 -1.63 -16.64
C GLN A 36 -8.34 -2.92 -17.02
N ASP A 37 -9.66 -2.85 -17.24
CA ASP A 37 -10.47 -4.04 -17.55
C ASP A 37 -10.31 -4.51 -19.00
N GLY A 38 -9.81 -3.64 -19.89
CA GLY A 38 -9.46 -3.99 -21.27
C GLY A 38 -8.05 -4.56 -21.43
N ARG A 39 -7.23 -4.57 -20.37
CA ARG A 39 -5.85 -5.07 -20.43
C ARG A 39 -5.82 -6.59 -20.39
N THR A 40 -4.82 -7.17 -21.07
CA THR A 40 -4.60 -8.62 -21.11
C THR A 40 -3.35 -8.99 -20.31
N PHE A 41 -3.48 -9.98 -19.45
CA PHE A 41 -2.41 -10.50 -18.62
C PHE A 41 -2.17 -11.98 -18.90
N SER A 42 -0.95 -12.46 -18.63
CA SER A 42 -0.52 -13.82 -18.94
C SER A 42 0.28 -14.44 -17.81
N THR A 43 -0.03 -15.69 -17.49
CA THR A 43 0.69 -16.53 -16.54
C THR A 43 1.78 -17.39 -17.20
N ALA A 44 2.00 -17.23 -18.52
CA ALA A 44 2.88 -18.11 -19.31
C ALA A 44 4.35 -18.08 -18.87
N SER A 45 4.81 -17.00 -18.25
CA SER A 45 6.19 -16.77 -17.85
C SER A 45 6.52 -17.20 -16.41
N ILE A 46 5.62 -17.91 -15.74
CA ILE A 46 5.77 -18.15 -14.30
C ILE A 46 6.76 -19.28 -14.06
N PRO A 47 7.84 -19.03 -13.30
CA PRO A 47 8.89 -20.01 -13.11
C PRO A 47 8.41 -21.18 -12.25
N ALA A 48 9.00 -22.35 -12.50
CA ALA A 48 8.77 -23.56 -11.73
C ALA A 48 8.92 -23.31 -10.23
N PHE A 49 8.07 -23.95 -9.42
CA PHE A 49 8.12 -23.79 -7.98
C PHE A 49 9.16 -24.73 -7.35
N THR A 50 10.38 -24.22 -7.20
CA THR A 50 11.53 -25.00 -6.72
C THR A 50 11.57 -25.16 -5.20
N ALA A 51 12.23 -26.24 -4.77
CA ALA A 51 12.56 -26.46 -3.36
C ALA A 51 13.41 -25.30 -2.81
N MET A 52 13.23 -25.00 -1.52
CA MET A 52 14.11 -24.07 -0.82
C MET A 52 15.50 -24.69 -0.67
N THR A 53 16.55 -23.89 -0.84
CA THR A 53 17.91 -24.31 -0.53
C THR A 53 18.10 -24.38 0.99
N PRO A 54 18.62 -25.49 1.54
CA PRO A 54 18.96 -25.58 2.96
C PRO A 54 19.96 -24.50 3.36
N ALA A 55 19.79 -23.95 4.55
CA ALA A 55 20.72 -23.03 5.18
C ALA A 55 21.25 -23.62 6.49
N GLN A 56 22.40 -23.12 6.93
CA GLN A 56 22.91 -23.47 8.25
C GLN A 56 21.94 -22.94 9.32
N GLY A 57 21.57 -23.80 10.26
CA GLY A 57 20.66 -23.44 11.35
C GLY A 57 19.22 -23.91 11.14
N ASP A 58 18.88 -24.43 9.95
CA ASP A 58 17.57 -25.02 9.69
C ASP A 58 17.22 -26.09 10.74
N THR A 59 16.05 -25.93 11.36
CA THR A 59 15.54 -26.82 12.43
C THR A 59 14.66 -27.94 11.90
N VAL A 60 14.20 -27.82 10.65
CA VAL A 60 13.42 -28.84 9.92
C VAL A 60 13.97 -29.01 8.50
N ASP A 61 13.62 -30.11 7.83
CA ASP A 61 13.97 -30.29 6.41
C ASP A 61 13.11 -29.38 5.52
N VAL A 62 13.65 -28.20 5.19
CA VAL A 62 13.00 -27.21 4.31
C VAL A 62 12.88 -27.66 2.85
N THR A 63 13.54 -28.76 2.47
CA THR A 63 13.47 -29.32 1.10
C THR A 63 12.30 -30.29 0.94
N ALA A 64 11.86 -30.92 2.03
CA ALA A 64 10.82 -31.95 2.05
C ALA A 64 9.39 -31.39 2.23
N THR A 65 9.09 -30.26 1.58
CA THR A 65 7.74 -29.66 1.55
C THR A 65 6.92 -30.15 0.35
N SER A 66 5.60 -30.18 0.48
CA SER A 66 4.72 -30.24 -0.69
C SER A 66 4.64 -28.85 -1.32
N ARG A 67 4.94 -28.76 -2.62
CA ARG A 67 4.95 -27.50 -3.38
C ARG A 67 4.00 -27.63 -4.56
N TRP A 68 2.99 -26.78 -4.62
CA TRP A 68 1.98 -26.80 -5.67
C TRP A 68 1.92 -25.44 -6.35
N SER A 69 1.75 -25.45 -7.67
CA SER A 69 1.57 -24.25 -8.47
C SER A 69 0.54 -24.50 -9.55
N GLY A 70 -0.16 -23.45 -9.97
CA GLY A 70 -1.19 -23.54 -11.01
C GLY A 70 -1.79 -22.17 -11.32
N VAL A 71 -2.94 -22.17 -11.97
CA VAL A 71 -3.73 -20.97 -12.29
C VAL A 71 -5.12 -21.11 -11.69
N LEU A 72 -5.57 -20.05 -11.01
CA LEU A 72 -6.89 -19.93 -10.38
C LEU A 72 -7.46 -18.54 -10.74
N GLY A 73 -8.61 -18.50 -11.41
CA GLY A 73 -9.26 -17.22 -11.75
C GLY A 73 -8.44 -16.30 -12.68
N GLY A 74 -7.49 -16.85 -13.45
CA GLY A 74 -6.58 -16.08 -14.28
C GLY A 74 -5.32 -15.57 -13.55
N ALA A 75 -5.29 -15.66 -12.22
CA ALA A 75 -4.08 -15.47 -11.42
C ALA A 75 -3.33 -16.79 -11.30
N ALA A 76 -2.00 -16.76 -11.31
CA ALA A 76 -1.24 -17.93 -10.94
C ALA A 76 -1.00 -17.98 -9.44
N TYR A 77 -0.77 -19.18 -8.91
CA TYR A 77 -0.57 -19.37 -7.48
C TYR A 77 0.63 -20.27 -7.17
N ARG A 78 1.12 -20.12 -5.94
CA ARG A 78 1.99 -21.07 -5.24
C ARG A 78 1.38 -21.41 -3.89
N VAL A 79 1.43 -22.68 -3.51
CA VAL A 79 1.05 -23.20 -2.19
C VAL A 79 2.15 -24.13 -1.70
N GLU A 80 2.68 -23.88 -0.52
CA GLU A 80 3.66 -24.75 0.12
C GLU A 80 3.16 -25.24 1.48
N VAL A 81 3.28 -26.54 1.71
CA VAL A 81 2.83 -27.18 2.94
C VAL A 81 3.97 -28.01 3.51
N PRO A 82 4.51 -27.65 4.69
CA PRO A 82 5.59 -28.41 5.30
C PRO A 82 5.13 -29.79 5.79
N ALA A 83 6.06 -30.71 6.01
CA ALA A 83 5.73 -32.06 6.48
C ALA A 83 5.11 -32.02 7.89
N ASN A 84 5.62 -31.16 8.76
CA ASN A 84 5.17 -30.87 10.13
C ASN A 84 4.06 -29.80 10.20
N TRP A 85 3.16 -29.76 9.21
CA TRP A 85 2.12 -28.71 9.14
C TRP A 85 1.29 -28.61 10.43
N ASN A 86 1.25 -27.42 11.02
CA ASN A 86 0.62 -27.10 12.29
C ASN A 86 -0.89 -26.79 12.19
N GLY A 87 -1.47 -26.93 10.99
CA GLY A 87 -2.89 -26.68 10.73
C GLY A 87 -3.24 -25.23 10.39
N LYS A 88 -2.28 -24.32 10.31
CA LYS A 88 -2.50 -22.89 10.03
C LYS A 88 -1.99 -22.50 8.63
N LEU A 89 -2.66 -21.54 8.00
CA LEU A 89 -2.35 -21.05 6.66
C LEU A 89 -1.97 -19.56 6.71
N VAL A 90 -0.89 -19.19 6.02
CA VAL A 90 -0.46 -17.80 5.85
C VAL A 90 -0.60 -17.39 4.39
N MET A 91 -1.42 -16.39 4.13
CA MET A 91 -1.55 -15.77 2.83
C MET A 91 -0.51 -14.67 2.69
N TYR A 92 0.25 -14.69 1.60
CA TYR A 92 1.23 -13.66 1.27
C TYR A 92 0.76 -12.81 0.10
N ALA A 93 0.68 -11.50 0.32
CA ALA A 93 0.39 -10.50 -0.70
C ALA A 93 1.69 -9.78 -1.09
N HIS A 94 2.13 -9.95 -2.34
CA HIS A 94 3.29 -9.23 -2.86
C HIS A 94 2.98 -7.77 -3.21
N GLY A 95 4.04 -6.96 -3.33
CA GLY A 95 3.97 -5.56 -3.73
C GLY A 95 3.68 -5.34 -5.22
N TYR A 96 3.84 -4.09 -5.67
CA TYR A 96 3.64 -3.70 -7.07
C TYR A 96 4.54 -4.51 -8.02
N ALA A 97 3.96 -5.07 -9.08
CA ALA A 97 4.65 -5.96 -10.02
C ALA A 97 4.90 -5.33 -11.41
N GLY A 98 4.75 -4.01 -11.53
CA GLY A 98 4.90 -3.29 -12.80
C GLY A 98 3.62 -3.21 -13.62
N GLU A 99 3.77 -2.76 -14.87
CA GLU A 99 2.68 -2.44 -15.81
C GLU A 99 2.60 -3.43 -17.00
N GLY A 100 3.56 -4.37 -17.05
CA GLY A 100 3.65 -5.36 -18.12
C GLY A 100 2.51 -6.37 -18.07
N SER A 101 2.28 -7.07 -19.20
CA SER A 101 1.26 -8.12 -19.28
C SER A 101 1.67 -9.43 -18.59
N ALA A 102 2.96 -9.64 -18.30
CA ALA A 102 3.46 -10.85 -17.67
C ALA A 102 3.20 -10.81 -16.15
N LEU A 103 2.40 -11.76 -15.67
CA LEU A 103 2.15 -11.93 -14.23
C LEU A 103 3.33 -12.64 -13.58
N THR A 104 3.68 -12.21 -12.37
CA THR A 104 4.80 -12.78 -11.59
C THR A 104 4.33 -13.11 -10.18
N ILE A 105 4.92 -14.15 -9.58
CA ILE A 105 4.64 -14.55 -8.19
C ILE A 105 5.90 -14.34 -7.38
N SER A 106 5.76 -13.67 -6.25
CA SER A 106 6.80 -13.58 -5.22
C SER A 106 6.45 -14.48 -4.04
N ASN A 107 7.45 -15.18 -3.52
CA ASN A 107 7.32 -15.93 -2.28
C ASN A 107 7.41 -14.95 -1.08
N PRO A 108 6.86 -15.29 0.10
CA PRO A 108 7.13 -14.52 1.30
C PRO A 108 8.64 -14.48 1.59
N SER A 109 9.17 -13.33 1.96
CA SER A 109 10.55 -13.15 2.43
C SER A 109 10.87 -14.02 3.65
N ILE A 110 9.88 -14.19 4.55
CA ILE A 110 9.96 -15.06 5.73
C ILE A 110 9.59 -16.53 5.43
N ARG A 111 9.69 -16.99 4.17
CA ARG A 111 9.31 -18.36 3.74
C ARG A 111 9.94 -19.44 4.63
N ARG A 112 11.21 -19.28 5.02
CA ARG A 112 11.94 -20.24 5.86
C ARG A 112 11.32 -20.33 7.24
N HIS A 113 11.18 -19.19 7.92
CA HIS A 113 10.50 -19.12 9.22
C HIS A 113 9.12 -19.76 9.19
N LEU A 114 8.30 -19.48 8.17
CA LEU A 114 6.98 -20.09 8.04
C LEU A 114 7.05 -21.63 7.98
N ILE A 115 7.97 -22.18 7.20
CA ILE A 115 8.17 -23.63 7.08
C ILE A 115 8.66 -24.24 8.39
N GLU A 116 9.65 -23.62 9.03
CA GLU A 116 10.22 -24.09 10.30
C GLU A 116 9.19 -24.12 11.43
N GLN A 117 8.35 -23.09 11.51
CA GLN A 117 7.25 -23.00 12.48
C GLN A 117 6.02 -23.84 12.06
N GLY A 118 6.09 -24.57 10.94
CA GLY A 118 5.07 -25.51 10.49
C GLY A 118 3.86 -24.85 9.83
N TYR A 119 3.93 -23.60 9.39
CA TYR A 119 2.87 -22.95 8.63
C TYR A 119 2.84 -23.42 7.17
N ALA A 120 1.65 -23.68 6.64
CA ALA A 120 1.46 -23.64 5.20
C ALA A 120 1.41 -22.17 4.76
N TRP A 121 1.89 -21.88 3.55
CA TRP A 121 1.72 -20.55 2.97
C TRP A 121 1.23 -20.62 1.53
N ALA A 122 0.56 -19.57 1.09
CA ALA A 122 0.07 -19.44 -0.27
C ALA A 122 0.22 -18.00 -0.78
N ALA A 123 0.57 -17.84 -2.06
CA ALA A 123 0.72 -16.55 -2.72
C ALA A 123 0.12 -16.58 -4.13
N SER A 124 -0.55 -15.51 -4.50
CA SER A 124 -1.10 -15.27 -5.84
C SER A 124 -0.21 -14.30 -6.61
N SER A 125 -0.18 -14.38 -7.94
CA SER A 125 0.38 -13.33 -8.81
C SER A 125 -0.53 -12.11 -8.95
N TYR A 126 -1.77 -12.28 -8.47
CA TYR A 126 -2.95 -11.53 -8.91
C TYR A 126 -3.25 -11.78 -10.39
N SER A 127 -4.50 -11.53 -10.78
CA SER A 127 -5.01 -11.68 -12.15
C SER A 127 -4.65 -10.47 -13.00
N LYS A 128 -4.24 -9.37 -12.37
CA LYS A 128 -3.89 -8.10 -13.00
C LYS A 128 -2.68 -7.47 -12.34
N ASN A 129 -1.76 -6.97 -13.15
CA ASN A 129 -0.67 -6.07 -12.72
C ASN A 129 -1.23 -4.64 -12.54
N TYR A 130 -0.34 -3.64 -12.40
CA TYR A 130 -0.65 -2.25 -11.97
C TYR A 130 -1.05 -2.19 -10.48
N TYR A 131 -1.43 -0.99 -10.00
CA TYR A 131 -1.88 -0.76 -8.63
C TYR A 131 -3.34 -1.22 -8.43
N ASP A 132 -3.66 -2.46 -8.82
CA ASP A 132 -5.00 -3.03 -8.75
C ASP A 132 -5.22 -3.79 -7.44
N VAL A 133 -5.34 -3.04 -6.34
CA VAL A 133 -5.50 -3.60 -4.98
C VAL A 133 -6.77 -4.45 -4.88
N ARG A 134 -7.83 -4.10 -5.63
CA ARG A 134 -9.04 -4.93 -5.72
C ARG A 134 -8.74 -6.34 -6.22
N ALA A 135 -8.03 -6.45 -7.35
CA ALA A 135 -7.63 -7.76 -7.87
C ALA A 135 -6.77 -8.51 -6.84
N GLY A 136 -5.85 -7.81 -6.20
CA GLY A 136 -5.00 -8.35 -5.13
C GLY A 136 -5.77 -9.00 -3.98
N VAL A 137 -6.75 -8.28 -3.41
CA VAL A 137 -7.61 -8.81 -2.33
C VAL A 137 -8.44 -10.00 -2.83
N GLU A 138 -9.12 -9.85 -3.96
CA GLU A 138 -10.02 -10.89 -4.49
C GLU A 138 -9.28 -12.19 -4.81
N ASP A 139 -8.14 -12.11 -5.49
CA ASP A 139 -7.38 -13.29 -5.91
C ASP A 139 -6.66 -13.97 -4.74
N THR A 140 -6.23 -13.19 -3.74
CA THR A 140 -5.65 -13.73 -2.51
C THR A 140 -6.72 -14.46 -1.70
N ASN A 141 -7.92 -13.89 -1.59
CA ASN A 141 -9.04 -14.52 -0.89
C ASN A 141 -9.55 -15.77 -1.61
N ALA A 142 -9.67 -15.73 -2.95
CA ALA A 142 -10.03 -16.88 -3.76
C ALA A 142 -9.04 -18.04 -3.56
N LEU A 143 -7.74 -17.75 -3.52
CA LEU A 143 -6.70 -18.75 -3.27
C LEU A 143 -6.81 -19.36 -1.87
N ALA A 144 -7.07 -18.54 -0.84
CA ALA A 144 -7.28 -19.03 0.52
C ALA A 144 -8.47 -20.00 0.60
N GLN A 145 -9.58 -19.69 -0.07
CA GLN A 145 -10.75 -20.57 -0.16
C GLN A 145 -10.45 -21.87 -0.94
N ALA A 146 -9.57 -21.81 -1.94
CA ALA A 146 -9.20 -22.95 -2.77
C ALA A 146 -8.18 -23.91 -2.12
N PHE A 147 -7.55 -23.54 -1.00
CA PHE A 147 -6.43 -24.27 -0.39
C PHE A 147 -6.68 -25.79 -0.24
N ASN A 148 -7.80 -26.19 0.38
CA ASN A 148 -8.11 -27.61 0.59
C ASN A 148 -8.40 -28.35 -0.72
N THR A 149 -9.04 -27.69 -1.68
CA THR A 149 -9.31 -28.26 -3.02
C THR A 149 -8.00 -28.50 -3.78
N ILE A 150 -7.07 -27.55 -3.73
CA ILE A 150 -5.73 -27.69 -4.31
C ILE A 150 -4.98 -28.86 -3.66
N ALA A 151 -5.05 -28.98 -2.32
CA ALA A 151 -4.39 -30.06 -1.59
C ALA A 151 -4.93 -31.46 -1.97
N ILE A 152 -6.25 -31.59 -2.11
CA ILE A 152 -6.90 -32.82 -2.58
C ILE A 152 -6.47 -33.15 -4.02
N ALA A 153 -6.48 -32.17 -4.92
CA ALA A 153 -6.08 -32.36 -6.31
C ALA A 153 -4.62 -32.80 -6.46
N ASN A 154 -3.75 -32.42 -5.51
CA ASN A 154 -2.35 -32.83 -5.48
C ASN A 154 -2.09 -34.08 -4.62
N GLY A 155 -3.13 -34.86 -4.28
CA GLY A 155 -3.00 -36.15 -3.60
C GLY A 155 -2.65 -36.07 -2.12
N ARG A 156 -2.78 -34.89 -1.49
CA ARG A 156 -2.57 -34.70 -0.04
C ARG A 156 -3.80 -34.03 0.59
N PRO A 157 -4.91 -34.76 0.83
CA PRO A 157 -6.06 -34.21 1.53
C PRO A 157 -5.64 -33.69 2.92
N LEU A 158 -5.92 -32.41 3.18
CA LEU A 158 -5.63 -31.74 4.45
C LEU A 158 -6.92 -31.37 5.16
N LYS A 159 -6.87 -31.29 6.51
CA LYS A 159 -7.95 -30.67 7.29
C LYS A 159 -8.11 -29.20 6.87
N LYS A 160 -9.30 -28.61 7.06
CA LYS A 160 -9.48 -27.16 6.92
C LYS A 160 -8.49 -26.43 7.86
N PRO A 161 -7.81 -25.37 7.40
CA PRO A 161 -6.98 -24.56 8.29
C PRO A 161 -7.77 -24.13 9.53
N SER A 162 -7.18 -24.28 10.71
CA SER A 162 -7.78 -23.81 11.96
C SER A 162 -7.66 -22.30 12.13
N LYS A 163 -6.65 -21.71 11.48
CA LYS A 163 -6.37 -20.28 11.41
C LYS A 163 -5.85 -19.88 10.04
N ILE A 164 -6.21 -18.68 9.60
CA ILE A 164 -5.71 -18.06 8.37
C ILE A 164 -5.16 -16.67 8.70
N TYR A 165 -3.89 -16.42 8.41
CA TYR A 165 -3.25 -15.12 8.58
C TYR A 165 -2.94 -14.49 7.23
N ILE A 166 -2.72 -13.17 7.20
CA ILE A 166 -2.27 -12.47 5.99
C ILE A 166 -1.11 -11.52 6.28
N THR A 167 -0.14 -11.49 5.38
CA THR A 167 1.04 -10.62 5.46
C THR A 167 1.46 -10.15 4.08
N GLY A 168 2.06 -8.97 3.97
CA GLY A 168 2.45 -8.43 2.68
C GLY A 168 3.20 -7.10 2.75
N HIS A 169 3.93 -6.80 1.68
CA HIS A 169 4.80 -5.61 1.56
C HIS A 169 4.23 -4.61 0.58
N SER A 170 4.41 -3.30 0.82
CA SER A 170 4.10 -2.24 -0.16
C SER A 170 2.61 -2.25 -0.55
N MET A 171 2.29 -2.36 -1.84
CA MET A 171 0.92 -2.64 -2.32
C MET A 171 0.32 -3.90 -1.66
N GLY A 172 1.12 -4.92 -1.40
CA GLY A 172 0.73 -6.10 -0.62
C GLY A 172 0.41 -5.79 0.84
N GLY A 173 1.04 -4.76 1.42
CA GLY A 173 0.68 -4.22 2.73
C GLY A 173 -0.67 -3.50 2.71
N HIS A 174 -1.00 -2.80 1.62
CA HIS A 174 -2.36 -2.27 1.39
C HIS A 174 -3.38 -3.41 1.30
N ILE A 175 -3.13 -4.41 0.45
CA ILE A 175 -3.98 -5.59 0.31
C ILE A 175 -4.18 -6.28 1.66
N THR A 176 -3.12 -6.43 2.45
CA THR A 176 -3.13 -7.04 3.79
C THR A 176 -4.02 -6.27 4.77
N ALA A 177 -3.91 -4.94 4.81
CA ALA A 177 -4.75 -4.11 5.67
C ALA A 177 -6.21 -4.10 5.19
N ALA A 178 -6.44 -3.90 3.89
CA ALA A 178 -7.77 -3.90 3.31
C ALA A 178 -8.49 -5.25 3.48
N ALA A 179 -7.77 -6.37 3.46
CA ALA A 179 -8.34 -7.71 3.59
C ALA A 179 -9.06 -7.96 4.92
N VAL A 180 -8.74 -7.19 5.98
CA VAL A 180 -9.36 -7.31 7.30
C VAL A 180 -10.35 -6.19 7.62
N GLU A 181 -10.52 -5.24 6.70
CA GLU A 181 -11.48 -4.16 6.86
C GLU A 181 -12.93 -4.64 6.68
N GLN A 182 -13.83 -4.01 7.42
CA GLN A 182 -15.26 -4.29 7.37
C GLN A 182 -15.83 -4.17 5.95
N GLU A 183 -15.39 -3.16 5.17
CA GLU A 183 -15.79 -3.02 3.76
C GLU A 183 -15.49 -4.31 2.98
N THR A 184 -14.30 -4.88 3.12
CA THR A 184 -13.94 -6.14 2.44
C THR A 184 -14.79 -7.31 2.90
N LEU A 185 -15.03 -7.44 4.20
CA LEU A 185 -15.90 -8.50 4.73
C LEU A 185 -17.34 -8.39 4.21
N ASP A 186 -17.80 -7.17 3.95
CA ASP A 186 -19.16 -6.90 3.47
C ASP A 186 -19.28 -7.04 1.96
N THR A 187 -18.31 -6.55 1.18
CA THR A 187 -18.46 -6.35 -0.27
C THR A 187 -17.56 -7.21 -1.13
N ALA A 188 -16.54 -7.91 -0.61
CA ALA A 188 -15.71 -8.78 -1.45
C ALA A 188 -16.52 -9.94 -2.05
N ASN A 189 -16.20 -10.29 -3.29
CA ASN A 189 -16.78 -11.47 -3.96
C ASN A 189 -16.23 -12.75 -3.33
N HIS A 190 -14.94 -12.78 -3.00
CA HIS A 190 -14.32 -13.85 -2.22
C HIS A 190 -14.10 -13.38 -0.78
N LYS A 191 -14.95 -13.84 0.14
CA LYS A 191 -14.87 -13.48 1.55
C LYS A 191 -13.99 -14.44 2.34
N VAL A 192 -13.00 -13.90 3.05
CA VAL A 192 -12.14 -14.66 3.97
C VAL A 192 -12.08 -13.92 5.29
N HIS A 193 -12.33 -14.64 6.38
CA HIS A 193 -12.08 -14.13 7.72
C HIS A 193 -10.66 -14.53 8.13
N TYR A 194 -9.76 -13.55 8.12
CA TYR A 194 -8.41 -13.71 8.66
C TYR A 194 -8.42 -13.60 10.19
N ASP A 195 -7.53 -14.31 10.86
CA ASP A 195 -7.37 -14.28 12.31
C ASP A 195 -6.36 -13.23 12.77
N GLY A 196 -5.59 -12.65 11.85
CA GLY A 196 -4.67 -11.55 12.12
C GLY A 196 -3.86 -11.16 10.87
N ALA A 197 -3.32 -9.94 10.90
CA ALA A 197 -2.68 -9.32 9.74
C ALA A 197 -1.36 -8.61 10.06
N VAL A 198 -0.41 -8.67 9.13
CA VAL A 198 0.90 -8.01 9.22
C VAL A 198 1.17 -7.20 7.95
N PRO A 199 0.59 -6.00 7.82
CA PRO A 199 0.91 -5.09 6.73
C PRO A 199 2.30 -4.46 6.96
N MET A 200 3.19 -4.60 5.99
CA MET A 200 4.57 -4.10 6.07
C MET A 200 4.76 -3.03 5.02
N CYS A 201 5.36 -1.89 5.40
CA CYS A 201 5.57 -0.72 4.53
C CYS A 201 4.33 -0.38 3.68
N GLY A 202 3.14 -0.61 4.25
CA GLY A 202 1.91 -0.74 3.50
C GLY A 202 1.30 0.61 3.18
N VAL A 203 0.53 0.69 2.09
CA VAL A 203 -0.31 1.87 1.82
C VAL A 203 -1.56 1.82 2.69
N VAL A 204 -1.36 1.87 4.00
CA VAL A 204 -2.41 1.73 5.03
C VAL A 204 -3.24 3.01 5.20
N GLY A 205 -2.90 4.07 4.46
CA GLY A 205 -3.74 5.26 4.25
C GLY A 205 -4.49 5.23 2.92
N ASP A 206 -4.59 4.09 2.23
CA ASP A 206 -5.30 3.91 0.95
C ASP A 206 -5.01 4.97 -0.13
N ARG A 207 -5.99 5.84 -0.42
CA ARG A 207 -5.87 6.90 -1.41
C ARG A 207 -5.04 8.09 -0.93
N GLU A 208 -4.82 8.23 0.39
CA GLU A 208 -4.05 9.35 0.94
C GLU A 208 -2.61 9.37 0.41
N LEU A 209 -2.05 8.22 0.05
CA LEU A 209 -0.77 8.16 -0.64
C LEU A 209 -0.75 8.99 -1.93
N PHE A 210 -1.80 8.89 -2.74
CA PHE A 210 -1.88 9.61 -4.01
C PHE A 210 -2.15 11.10 -3.79
N ASN A 211 -2.89 11.44 -2.73
CA ASN A 211 -3.04 12.81 -2.28
C ASN A 211 -1.70 13.43 -1.87
N GLU A 212 -0.88 12.70 -1.13
CA GLU A 212 0.46 13.12 -0.74
C GLU A 212 1.40 13.26 -1.94
N PHE A 213 1.38 12.33 -2.89
CA PHE A 213 2.11 12.49 -4.16
C PHE A 213 1.67 13.74 -4.92
N GLY A 214 0.36 13.98 -5.01
CA GLY A 214 -0.19 15.21 -5.56
C GLY A 214 0.33 16.44 -4.82
N ALA A 215 0.32 16.42 -3.48
CA ALA A 215 0.75 17.54 -2.66
C ALA A 215 2.25 17.83 -2.87
N MET A 216 3.10 16.80 -2.84
CA MET A 216 4.54 16.93 -3.11
C MET A 216 4.79 17.50 -4.53
N LYS A 217 4.09 17.00 -5.55
CA LYS A 217 4.18 17.50 -6.93
C LYS A 217 3.81 18.99 -7.03
N MET A 218 2.70 19.39 -6.41
CA MET A 218 2.25 20.80 -6.43
C MET A 218 3.22 21.72 -5.69
N ALA A 219 3.81 21.27 -4.58
CA ALA A 219 4.85 22.02 -3.87
C ALA A 219 6.11 22.21 -4.74
N ALA A 220 6.57 21.15 -5.41
CA ALA A 220 7.73 21.23 -6.31
C ALA A 220 7.48 22.21 -7.46
N GLN A 221 6.30 22.14 -8.10
CA GLN A 221 5.90 23.07 -9.16
C GLN A 221 5.87 24.52 -8.67
N ALA A 222 5.23 24.79 -7.54
CA ALA A 222 5.08 26.14 -7.01
C ALA A 222 6.43 26.78 -6.67
N LEU A 223 7.33 26.03 -6.03
CA LEU A 223 8.68 26.51 -5.67
C LEU A 223 9.57 26.79 -6.88
N THR A 224 9.33 26.14 -8.01
CA THR A 224 10.18 26.24 -9.21
C THR A 224 9.57 27.07 -10.34
N GLY A 225 8.50 27.83 -10.04
CA GLY A 225 7.88 28.78 -10.96
C GLY A 225 6.84 28.18 -11.91
N TYR A 226 6.38 26.95 -11.68
CA TYR A 226 5.40 26.22 -12.48
C TYR A 226 4.01 26.15 -11.84
N THR A 227 3.64 27.14 -11.03
CA THR A 227 2.38 27.20 -10.27
C THR A 227 1.12 27.09 -11.14
N ASN A 228 1.19 27.51 -12.42
CA ASN A 228 0.07 27.47 -13.36
C ASN A 228 0.15 26.28 -14.34
N THR A 229 1.13 25.39 -14.19
CA THR A 229 1.28 24.23 -15.08
C THR A 229 0.28 23.15 -14.68
N PRO A 230 -0.51 22.61 -15.64
CA PRO A 230 -1.44 21.51 -15.36
C PRO A 230 -0.75 20.31 -14.69
N ALA A 231 -1.44 19.66 -13.75
CA ALA A 231 -0.86 18.59 -12.94
C ALA A 231 -0.47 17.33 -13.73
N ASP A 232 -1.06 17.11 -14.90
CA ASP A 232 -0.76 16.04 -15.85
C ASP A 232 0.41 16.36 -16.79
N SER A 233 0.96 17.59 -16.71
CA SER A 233 2.05 18.05 -17.58
C SER A 233 3.44 17.86 -16.96
N TRP A 234 3.57 17.03 -15.91
CA TRP A 234 4.82 16.81 -15.17
C TRP A 234 5.99 16.42 -16.09
N ALA A 235 5.77 15.51 -17.04
CA ALA A 235 6.79 15.06 -17.98
C ALA A 235 7.46 16.21 -18.75
N SER A 236 6.73 17.30 -19.02
CA SER A 236 7.27 18.45 -19.76
C SER A 236 8.17 19.36 -18.92
N ILE A 237 8.01 19.35 -17.60
CA ILE A 237 8.72 20.23 -16.66
C ILE A 237 9.70 19.50 -15.75
N ALA A 238 9.62 18.17 -15.64
CA ALA A 238 10.35 17.36 -14.68
C ALA A 238 11.86 17.63 -14.69
N GLY A 239 12.49 17.75 -15.87
CA GLY A 239 13.92 18.05 -16.00
C GLY A 239 14.30 19.40 -15.39
N SER A 240 13.53 20.45 -15.69
CA SER A 240 13.76 21.81 -15.19
C SER A 240 13.46 21.94 -13.69
N VAL A 241 12.41 21.28 -13.19
CA VAL A 241 12.11 21.22 -11.75
C VAL A 241 13.24 20.50 -11.01
N THR A 242 13.65 19.33 -11.51
CA THR A 242 14.71 18.51 -10.91
C THR A 242 16.04 19.27 -10.83
N SER A 243 16.45 19.97 -11.90
CA SER A 243 17.73 20.71 -11.90
C SER A 243 17.72 21.95 -10.99
N GLN A 244 16.55 22.51 -10.69
CA GLN A 244 16.44 23.63 -9.74
C GLN A 244 16.50 23.13 -8.29
N LEU A 245 15.87 21.99 -8.00
CA LEU A 245 15.82 21.42 -6.65
C LEU A 245 17.10 20.64 -6.32
N PHE A 246 17.77 20.01 -7.29
CA PHE A 246 18.88 19.10 -7.03
C PHE A 246 20.06 19.35 -7.96
N SER A 247 21.26 19.47 -7.38
CA SER A 247 22.51 19.50 -8.14
C SER A 247 22.96 18.11 -8.58
N GLN A 248 22.51 17.07 -7.84
CA GLN A 248 22.63 15.67 -8.20
C GLN A 248 21.31 14.97 -7.86
N PHE A 249 20.76 14.23 -8.81
CA PHE A 249 19.54 13.44 -8.63
C PHE A 249 19.81 11.97 -8.96
N PRO A 250 19.08 11.00 -8.34
CA PRO A 250 19.28 9.59 -8.60
C PRO A 250 19.17 9.19 -10.08
N SER A 251 19.92 8.16 -10.47
CA SER A 251 19.97 7.59 -11.82
C SER A 251 20.02 6.06 -11.75
N ALA A 252 20.06 5.39 -12.91
CA ALA A 252 20.19 3.94 -12.98
C ALA A 252 21.46 3.38 -12.30
N THR A 253 22.48 4.21 -12.07
CA THR A 253 23.76 3.80 -11.48
C THR A 253 24.07 4.46 -10.13
N SER A 254 23.20 5.32 -9.62
CA SER A 254 23.41 6.00 -8.34
C SER A 254 22.09 6.33 -7.65
N THR A 255 21.98 6.01 -6.36
CA THR A 255 20.85 6.40 -5.51
C THR A 255 21.09 7.71 -4.76
N THR A 256 22.26 8.33 -4.96
CA THR A 256 22.65 9.53 -4.21
C THR A 256 21.96 10.77 -4.74
N MET A 257 21.51 11.63 -3.82
CA MET A 257 20.88 12.89 -4.11
C MET A 257 21.54 14.03 -3.34
N THR A 258 21.79 15.15 -4.02
CA THR A 258 22.31 16.39 -3.41
C THR A 258 21.37 17.55 -3.72
N PRO A 259 20.65 18.10 -2.71
CA PRO A 259 19.75 19.24 -2.91
C PRO A 259 20.50 20.56 -3.09
N THR A 260 19.89 21.48 -3.84
CA THR A 260 20.26 22.91 -3.82
C THR A 260 19.67 23.57 -2.57
N ALA A 261 19.90 24.87 -2.37
CA ALA A 261 19.23 25.62 -1.30
C ALA A 261 17.69 25.59 -1.44
N LEU A 262 17.18 25.70 -2.68
CA LEU A 262 15.74 25.55 -2.95
C LEU A 262 15.27 24.10 -2.74
N GLY A 263 16.12 23.13 -3.09
CA GLY A 263 15.90 21.72 -2.79
C GLY A 263 15.73 21.44 -1.30
N MET A 264 16.52 22.10 -0.44
CA MET A 264 16.36 21.98 1.01
C MET A 264 15.01 22.52 1.47
N THR A 265 14.57 23.67 0.97
CA THR A 265 13.21 24.20 1.26
C THR A 265 12.12 23.22 0.83
N TYR A 266 12.28 22.58 -0.33
CA TYR A 266 11.35 21.55 -0.79
C TYR A 266 11.37 20.32 0.12
N LEU A 267 12.54 19.88 0.57
CA LEU A 267 12.67 18.74 1.48
C LEU A 267 12.08 19.02 2.87
N ASP A 268 12.10 20.27 3.36
CA ASP A 268 11.40 20.64 4.61
C ASP A 268 9.88 20.45 4.47
N ILE A 269 9.32 20.84 3.32
CA ILE A 269 7.90 20.60 3.01
C ILE A 269 7.63 19.09 2.93
N VAL A 270 8.46 18.34 2.21
CA VAL A 270 8.33 16.88 2.09
C VAL A 270 8.41 16.21 3.46
N MET A 271 9.29 16.67 4.36
CA MET A 271 9.39 16.15 5.72
C MET A 271 8.05 16.25 6.46
N ASN A 272 7.44 17.44 6.42
CA ASN A 272 6.16 17.72 7.05
C ASN A 272 5.01 16.93 6.41
N LEU A 273 4.99 16.79 5.09
CA LEU A 273 3.98 15.98 4.38
C LEU A 273 4.09 14.48 4.69
N THR A 274 5.30 13.97 4.91
CA THR A 274 5.58 12.52 4.96
C THR A 274 5.67 11.94 6.38
N GLY A 275 5.24 12.68 7.41
CA GLY A 275 5.19 12.21 8.79
C GLY A 275 5.92 13.09 9.80
N GLY A 276 6.45 14.24 9.37
CA GLY A 276 7.13 15.22 10.21
C GLY A 276 8.60 14.88 10.51
N PRO A 277 9.25 15.69 11.38
CA PRO A 277 10.61 15.44 11.84
C PRO A 277 10.74 14.06 12.45
N ARG A 278 11.67 13.28 11.91
CA ARG A 278 11.93 11.90 12.34
C ARG A 278 13.34 11.47 11.97
N PRO A 279 13.93 10.52 12.70
CA PRO A 279 15.16 9.88 12.27
C PRO A 279 15.01 9.23 10.90
N MET A 280 16.12 9.05 10.18
CA MET A 280 16.21 8.46 8.84
C MET A 280 15.61 9.27 7.70
N PHE A 281 14.92 10.40 7.96
CA PHE A 281 14.43 11.27 6.89
C PHE A 281 15.57 11.74 5.97
N THR A 282 16.66 12.26 6.57
CA THR A 282 17.82 12.75 5.82
C THR A 282 18.48 11.65 4.99
N GLN A 283 18.75 10.51 5.61
CA GLN A 283 19.34 9.36 4.94
C GLN A 283 18.43 8.84 3.82
N GLY A 284 17.12 8.86 4.03
CA GLY A 284 16.13 8.36 3.09
C GLY A 284 16.12 9.11 1.77
N TRP A 285 16.15 10.45 1.82
CA TRP A 285 16.31 11.23 0.60
C TRP A 285 17.75 11.21 0.07
N ALA A 286 18.77 11.20 0.95
CA ALA A 286 20.16 11.33 0.53
C ALA A 286 20.70 10.11 -0.23
N PHE A 287 20.35 8.90 0.20
CA PHE A 287 20.85 7.67 -0.43
C PHE A 287 19.90 6.47 -0.36
N GLY A 288 18.72 6.60 0.27
CA GLY A 288 17.73 5.52 0.35
C GLY A 288 17.18 5.09 -1.01
N GLY A 289 17.08 6.02 -1.96
CA GLY A 289 16.77 5.73 -3.36
C GLY A 289 15.28 5.60 -3.71
N SER A 290 14.37 5.46 -2.74
CA SER A 290 12.92 5.39 -2.99
C SER A 290 12.32 6.71 -3.47
N PHE A 291 12.93 7.84 -3.10
CA PHE A 291 12.45 9.16 -3.50
C PHE A 291 12.48 9.41 -5.02
N GLY A 292 13.42 8.79 -5.74
CA GLY A 292 13.47 8.87 -7.21
C GLY A 292 12.22 8.27 -7.86
N SER A 293 11.65 7.20 -7.28
CA SER A 293 10.41 6.58 -7.75
C SER A 293 9.20 7.50 -7.59
N THR A 294 9.17 8.34 -6.53
CA THR A 294 8.13 9.35 -6.35
C THR A 294 8.15 10.38 -7.49
N PHE A 295 9.33 10.90 -7.84
CA PHE A 295 9.51 11.85 -8.95
C PHE A 295 9.26 11.24 -10.34
N GLY A 296 9.69 10.00 -10.55
CA GLY A 296 9.67 9.35 -11.86
C GLY A 296 8.35 8.66 -12.19
N VAL A 297 7.74 7.98 -11.23
CA VAL A 297 6.53 7.16 -11.44
C VAL A 297 5.32 7.92 -10.90
N ALA A 298 5.30 8.23 -9.60
CA ALA A 298 4.10 8.77 -8.96
C ALA A 298 3.67 10.14 -9.53
N PHE A 299 4.62 11.03 -9.83
CA PHE A 299 4.30 12.36 -10.37
C PHE A 299 3.83 12.34 -11.83
N ASN A 300 4.23 11.31 -12.59
CA ASN A 300 3.81 11.10 -13.97
C ASN A 300 2.43 10.41 -14.10
N SER A 301 1.91 9.83 -13.03
CA SER A 301 0.58 9.22 -13.05
C SER A 301 -0.49 10.28 -13.32
N ASP A 302 -1.40 9.99 -14.24
CA ASP A 302 -2.62 10.76 -14.37
C ASP A 302 -3.45 10.57 -13.09
N SER A 303 -4.28 11.53 -12.69
CA SER A 303 -5.02 11.43 -11.42
C SER A 303 -6.01 10.23 -11.38
N THR A 304 -6.02 9.37 -12.40
CA THR A 304 -6.78 8.13 -12.48
C THR A 304 -5.96 6.88 -12.12
N LEU A 305 -4.71 7.06 -11.68
CA LEU A 305 -3.78 5.98 -11.30
C LEU A 305 -3.50 5.05 -12.49
N ASP A 306 -3.14 5.65 -13.63
CA ASP A 306 -2.77 4.94 -14.85
C ASP A 306 -3.87 3.99 -15.32
N GLY A 307 -5.12 4.48 -15.29
CA GLY A 307 -6.31 3.77 -15.76
C GLY A 307 -6.88 2.73 -14.79
N ILE A 308 -6.45 2.73 -13.53
CA ILE A 308 -7.11 2.00 -12.43
C ILE A 308 -8.45 2.65 -12.07
N LEU A 309 -8.63 3.94 -12.30
CA LEU A 309 -9.89 4.67 -12.11
C LEU A 309 -10.31 5.34 -13.44
N ASN A 310 -11.55 5.84 -13.50
CA ASN A 310 -12.04 6.62 -14.65
C ASN A 310 -12.02 8.12 -14.41
N LEU A 311 -11.96 8.54 -13.15
CA LEU A 311 -12.10 9.91 -12.69
C LEU A 311 -10.95 10.24 -11.73
N PRO A 312 -10.59 11.53 -11.57
CA PRO A 312 -9.47 11.94 -10.74
C PRO A 312 -9.70 11.65 -9.26
N ILE A 313 -8.76 10.96 -8.61
CA ILE A 313 -8.83 10.59 -7.18
C ILE A 313 -8.03 11.49 -6.25
N ILE A 314 -7.14 12.32 -6.81
CA ILE A 314 -6.17 13.11 -6.04
C ILE A 314 -6.81 14.40 -5.56
N ASP A 315 -6.82 14.59 -4.23
CA ASP A 315 -7.25 15.81 -3.55
C ASP A 315 -6.10 16.39 -2.71
N THR A 316 -5.71 17.64 -2.99
CA THR A 316 -4.66 18.34 -2.21
C THR A 316 -5.19 19.53 -1.41
N THR A 317 -6.51 19.69 -1.34
CA THR A 317 -7.17 20.82 -0.64
C THR A 317 -6.96 20.77 0.87
N GLY A 318 -6.82 19.57 1.44
CA GLY A 318 -6.60 19.36 2.87
C GLY A 318 -5.17 19.59 3.36
N PHE A 319 -4.19 19.77 2.46
CA PHE A 319 -2.78 19.90 2.85
C PHE A 319 -2.41 21.32 3.26
N THR A 320 -1.55 21.46 4.24
CA THR A 320 -0.86 22.72 4.54
C THR A 320 0.63 22.51 4.30
N TYR A 321 1.23 23.38 3.49
CA TYR A 321 2.65 23.32 3.17
C TYR A 321 3.46 24.14 4.18
N LEU A 322 4.37 23.49 4.90
CA LEU A 322 5.17 24.14 5.94
C LEU A 322 6.63 24.18 5.52
N ILE A 323 7.23 25.37 5.65
CA ILE A 323 8.67 25.61 5.52
C ILE A 323 9.18 25.92 6.93
N ASP A 324 10.06 25.06 7.44
CA ASP A 324 10.51 25.12 8.82
C ASP A 324 11.22 26.44 9.12
N GLY A 325 10.80 27.10 10.19
CA GLY A 325 11.36 28.40 10.59
C GLY A 325 10.94 29.59 9.71
N ASP A 326 10.12 29.39 8.67
CA ASP A 326 9.65 30.47 7.79
C ASP A 326 8.11 30.48 7.61
N PRO A 327 7.37 31.02 8.59
CA PRO A 327 5.92 31.16 8.50
C PRO A 327 5.45 32.04 7.33
N ALA A 328 6.26 33.03 6.93
CA ALA A 328 5.90 33.95 5.86
C ALA A 328 5.99 33.26 4.49
N ALA A 329 7.06 32.51 4.23
CA ALA A 329 7.18 31.69 3.03
C ALA A 329 6.13 30.57 3.02
N SER A 330 5.84 29.95 4.18
CA SER A 330 4.76 28.98 4.31
C SER A 330 3.41 29.59 3.89
N ALA A 331 3.08 30.78 4.39
CA ALA A 331 1.84 31.48 4.02
C ALA A 331 1.80 31.82 2.52
N ALA A 332 2.92 32.31 1.96
CA ALA A 332 3.02 32.65 0.54
C ALA A 332 2.85 31.41 -0.37
N LEU A 333 3.46 30.27 -0.01
CA LEU A 333 3.31 29.02 -0.73
C LEU A 333 1.85 28.53 -0.68
N ASN A 334 1.24 28.49 0.51
CA ASN A 334 -0.15 28.03 0.64
C ASN A 334 -1.16 28.93 -0.09
N ALA A 335 -0.85 30.22 -0.26
CA ALA A 335 -1.68 31.16 -1.01
C ALA A 335 -1.58 30.99 -2.54
N THR A 336 -0.52 30.36 -3.03
CA THR A 336 -0.23 30.31 -4.48
C THR A 336 -0.27 28.90 -5.06
N VAL A 337 0.08 27.89 -4.28
CA VAL A 337 0.12 26.49 -4.71
C VAL A 337 -1.23 26.02 -5.27
N GLN A 338 -1.19 25.36 -6.42
CA GLN A 338 -2.38 24.76 -7.02
C GLN A 338 -2.95 23.69 -6.10
N ARG A 339 -4.28 23.70 -5.95
CA ARG A 339 -5.04 22.68 -5.22
C ARG A 339 -5.74 21.76 -6.23
N LEU A 340 -5.50 20.46 -6.09
CA LEU A 340 -6.16 19.43 -6.86
C LEU A 340 -7.43 19.01 -6.14
N HIS A 341 -8.46 18.70 -6.92
CA HIS A 341 -9.76 18.27 -6.43
C HIS A 341 -10.05 16.88 -6.96
N ALA A 342 -10.37 15.96 -6.05
CA ALA A 342 -10.86 14.65 -6.44
C ALA A 342 -12.32 14.75 -6.90
N ASP A 343 -12.70 13.87 -7.83
CA ASP A 343 -14.09 13.60 -8.11
C ASP A 343 -14.65 12.68 -7.00
N PRO A 344 -15.75 13.04 -6.32
CA PRO A 344 -16.35 12.21 -5.28
C PRO A 344 -16.72 10.79 -5.74
N GLU A 345 -17.01 10.61 -7.04
CA GLU A 345 -17.40 9.33 -7.61
C GLU A 345 -16.20 8.49 -8.09
N ALA A 346 -14.97 9.02 -8.04
CA ALA A 346 -13.79 8.36 -8.59
C ALA A 346 -13.50 6.98 -8.02
N ASN A 347 -13.90 6.74 -6.76
CA ASN A 347 -13.75 5.45 -6.11
C ASN A 347 -14.95 5.16 -5.20
N ARG A 348 -16.18 5.39 -5.69
CA ARG A 348 -17.43 5.11 -4.95
C ARG A 348 -17.61 3.63 -4.61
N LEU A 349 -18.52 3.31 -3.68
CA LEU A 349 -18.96 1.92 -3.46
C LEU A 349 -19.54 1.35 -4.75
N ARG A 350 -19.34 0.05 -4.93
CA ARG A 350 -19.76 -0.67 -6.14
C ARG A 350 -20.75 -1.76 -5.80
N THR A 351 -21.68 -2.02 -6.72
CA THR A 351 -22.63 -3.13 -6.62
C THR A 351 -22.04 -4.46 -7.10
N ASP A 352 -20.87 -4.43 -7.74
CA ASP A 352 -20.16 -5.62 -8.28
C ASP A 352 -19.04 -6.15 -7.36
N GLY A 353 -18.92 -5.61 -6.15
CA GLY A 353 -17.97 -6.03 -5.14
C GLY A 353 -17.18 -4.87 -4.55
N LEU A 354 -15.90 -5.09 -4.26
CA LEU A 354 -15.00 -4.05 -3.74
C LEU A 354 -14.88 -2.84 -4.68
N ARG A 355 -14.58 -1.68 -4.08
CA ARG A 355 -14.08 -0.53 -4.83
C ARG A 355 -12.79 -0.88 -5.57
N TRP A 356 -12.45 -0.10 -6.59
CA TRP A 356 -11.23 -0.31 -7.37
C TRP A 356 -9.95 -0.09 -6.57
N VAL A 357 -9.98 0.89 -5.66
CA VAL A 357 -9.00 1.03 -4.58
C VAL A 357 -9.74 0.75 -3.27
N PRO A 358 -9.72 -0.49 -2.75
CA PRO A 358 -10.30 -0.82 -1.44
C PRO A 358 -9.81 0.13 -0.35
N GLN A 359 -10.69 0.49 0.58
CA GLN A 359 -10.34 1.42 1.65
C GLN A 359 -9.69 0.72 2.85
N VAL A 360 -8.83 1.46 3.54
CA VAL A 360 -8.27 1.10 4.85
C VAL A 360 -8.80 2.11 5.88
N ASN A 361 -10.02 1.86 6.34
CA ASN A 361 -10.76 2.77 7.22
C ASN A 361 -10.41 2.60 8.70
N GLY A 362 -9.60 1.59 9.06
CA GLY A 362 -9.37 1.24 10.45
C GLY A 362 -10.57 0.54 11.08
N GLN A 363 -11.39 -0.16 10.29
CA GLN A 363 -12.58 -0.88 10.73
C GLN A 363 -12.31 -2.39 10.73
N PHE A 364 -11.50 -2.85 11.68
CA PHE A 364 -11.13 -4.25 11.83
C PHE A 364 -11.23 -4.71 13.28
N SER A 365 -11.41 -6.01 13.47
CA SER A 365 -11.63 -6.64 14.79
C SER A 365 -10.62 -7.75 15.11
N VAL A 366 -9.48 -7.78 14.40
CA VAL A 366 -8.44 -8.81 14.51
C VAL A 366 -7.10 -8.17 14.85
N PRO A 367 -6.16 -8.88 15.50
CA PRO A 367 -4.81 -8.38 15.71
C PRO A 367 -4.13 -7.92 14.42
N VAL A 368 -3.71 -6.65 14.39
CA VAL A 368 -2.89 -6.07 13.33
C VAL A 368 -1.58 -5.56 13.92
N VAL A 369 -0.46 -6.10 13.42
CA VAL A 369 0.89 -5.60 13.74
C VAL A 369 1.51 -5.06 12.45
N SER A 370 1.55 -3.74 12.29
CA SER A 370 2.23 -3.11 11.14
C SER A 370 3.68 -2.78 11.47
N ILE A 371 4.54 -2.80 10.45
CA ILE A 371 5.91 -2.30 10.53
C ILE A 371 6.19 -1.36 9.36
N HIS A 372 6.92 -0.27 9.62
CA HIS A 372 7.18 0.75 8.60
C HIS A 372 8.59 1.34 8.72
N THR A 373 9.26 1.58 7.60
CA THR A 373 10.60 2.18 7.57
C THR A 373 10.52 3.70 7.68
N LEU A 374 11.35 4.30 8.53
CA LEU A 374 11.26 5.74 8.80
C LEU A 374 11.73 6.63 7.64
N GLY A 375 12.71 6.19 6.87
CA GLY A 375 13.21 6.93 5.69
C GLY A 375 12.44 6.66 4.40
N ASP A 376 11.30 5.97 4.46
CA ASP A 376 10.46 5.76 3.28
C ASP A 376 9.86 7.07 2.78
N LEU A 377 10.11 7.39 1.50
CA LEU A 377 9.55 8.54 0.80
C LEU A 377 8.76 8.14 -0.44
N PHE A 378 8.54 6.83 -0.63
CA PHE A 378 7.63 6.31 -1.64
C PHE A 378 6.30 5.94 -1.01
N VAL A 379 6.29 5.17 0.08
CA VAL A 379 5.11 5.02 0.95
C VAL A 379 5.46 5.64 2.29
N PRO A 380 5.18 6.92 2.51
CA PRO A 380 5.74 7.64 3.64
C PRO A 380 5.14 7.24 4.99
N PHE A 381 5.85 7.58 6.06
CA PHE A 381 5.47 7.26 7.44
C PHE A 381 4.13 7.87 7.88
N SER A 382 3.69 8.94 7.21
CA SER A 382 2.34 9.50 7.38
C SER A 382 1.21 8.50 7.09
N MET A 383 1.45 7.44 6.33
CA MET A 383 0.48 6.35 6.15
C MET A 383 0.14 5.68 7.49
N GLU A 384 1.14 5.36 8.30
CA GLU A 384 0.95 4.78 9.63
C GLU A 384 0.21 5.74 10.56
N GLN A 385 0.47 7.05 10.45
CA GLN A 385 -0.24 8.08 11.23
C GLN A 385 -1.71 8.17 10.83
N THR A 386 -2.00 8.12 9.53
CA THR A 386 -3.37 8.07 9.01
C THR A 386 -4.09 6.84 9.52
N TYR A 387 -3.45 5.67 9.47
CA TYR A 387 -4.04 4.42 9.94
C TYR A 387 -4.33 4.44 11.45
N ALA A 388 -3.40 4.95 12.25
CA ALA A 388 -3.58 5.13 13.69
C ALA A 388 -4.78 6.02 14.03
N ARG A 389 -4.92 7.17 13.35
CA ARG A 389 -6.05 8.10 13.55
C ARG A 389 -7.37 7.46 13.14
N ARG A 390 -7.39 6.75 12.02
CA ARG A 390 -8.57 6.03 11.52
C ARG A 390 -8.99 4.91 12.46
N ALA A 391 -8.03 4.12 12.97
CA ALA A 391 -8.28 3.10 13.97
C ALA A 391 -8.81 3.67 15.29
N ALA A 392 -8.26 4.80 15.76
CA ALA A 392 -8.77 5.49 16.94
C ALA A 392 -10.20 6.00 16.75
N THR A 393 -10.47 6.62 15.59
CA THR A 393 -11.79 7.15 15.25
C THR A 393 -12.84 6.05 15.17
N ASN A 394 -12.47 4.87 14.66
CA ASN A 394 -13.37 3.72 14.50
C ASN A 394 -13.33 2.73 15.68
N GLY A 395 -12.62 3.05 16.77
CA GLY A 395 -12.58 2.23 17.98
C GLY A 395 -11.75 0.95 17.89
N SER A 396 -10.91 0.79 16.87
CA SER A 396 -10.05 -0.39 16.65
C SER A 396 -8.60 -0.19 17.14
N SER A 397 -8.25 0.92 17.80
CA SER A 397 -6.91 1.10 18.41
C SER A 397 -6.52 -0.04 19.35
N GLY A 398 -7.51 -0.70 19.96
CA GLY A 398 -7.30 -1.91 20.76
C GLY A 398 -6.60 -3.02 19.96
N HIS A 399 -6.90 -3.14 18.67
CA HIS A 399 -6.45 -4.16 17.73
C HIS A 399 -5.26 -3.77 16.85
N LEU A 400 -4.76 -2.52 16.97
CA LEU A 400 -3.61 -2.04 16.22
C LEU A 400 -2.36 -1.94 17.09
N VAL A 401 -1.25 -2.44 16.54
CA VAL A 401 0.14 -2.21 17.00
C VAL A 401 0.95 -1.80 15.78
N GLN A 402 1.76 -0.76 15.91
CA GLN A 402 2.61 -0.25 14.83
C GLN A 402 4.03 -0.18 15.34
N ARG A 403 5.02 -0.55 14.52
CA ARG A 403 6.43 -0.52 14.88
C ARG A 403 7.24 0.23 13.84
N ALA A 404 7.99 1.21 14.30
CA ALA A 404 8.90 1.98 13.47
C ALA A 404 10.25 1.26 13.35
N ILE A 405 10.76 1.18 12.12
CA ILE A 405 12.04 0.56 11.79
C ILE A 405 13.01 1.62 11.26
N ARG A 406 14.28 1.56 11.67
CA ARG A 406 15.39 2.39 11.15
C ARG A 406 15.84 1.92 9.77
N GLY A 407 14.89 1.89 8.85
CA GLY A 407 15.10 1.77 7.43
C GLY A 407 15.20 3.13 6.76
N VAL A 408 15.92 3.18 5.64
CA VAL A 408 16.11 4.40 4.85
C VAL A 408 15.43 4.33 3.48
N THR A 409 14.84 3.19 3.14
CA THR A 409 14.12 3.07 1.87
C THR A 409 12.83 2.27 2.02
N HIS A 410 12.10 2.16 0.92
CA HIS A 410 10.82 1.48 0.88
C HIS A 410 11.00 -0.01 1.11
N CYS A 411 10.42 -0.52 2.20
CA CYS A 411 10.40 -1.94 2.56
C CYS A 411 11.76 -2.62 2.80
N ASP A 412 12.79 -1.90 3.26
CA ASP A 412 14.14 -2.48 3.49
C ASP A 412 14.28 -3.29 4.78
N PHE A 413 13.22 -3.99 5.21
CA PHE A 413 13.22 -4.77 6.44
C PHE A 413 14.19 -5.94 6.38
N THR A 414 14.84 -6.25 7.50
CA THR A 414 15.49 -7.55 7.67
C THR A 414 14.43 -8.65 7.85
N THR A 415 14.78 -9.90 7.59
CA THR A 415 13.84 -11.01 7.85
C THR A 415 13.50 -11.10 9.34
N ALA A 416 14.47 -10.84 10.23
CA ALA A 416 14.25 -10.82 11.68
C ALA A 416 13.17 -9.79 12.11
N GLU A 417 13.14 -8.60 11.51
CA GLU A 417 12.11 -7.57 11.79
C GLU A 417 10.71 -8.06 11.39
N GLN A 418 10.61 -8.78 10.27
CA GLN A 418 9.36 -9.30 9.73
C GLN A 418 8.86 -10.51 10.53
N GLU A 419 9.77 -11.42 10.89
CA GLU A 419 9.51 -12.58 11.74
C GLU A 419 9.00 -12.15 13.12
N GLU A 420 9.65 -11.17 13.76
CA GLU A 420 9.23 -10.65 15.06
C GLU A 420 7.86 -9.96 15.01
N ALA A 421 7.52 -9.29 13.91
CA ALA A 421 6.20 -8.73 13.69
C ALA A 421 5.13 -9.82 13.53
N PHE A 422 5.42 -10.83 12.71
CA PHE A 422 4.53 -11.97 12.49
C PHE A 422 4.29 -12.78 13.76
N ASP A 423 5.34 -13.11 14.48
CA ASP A 423 5.25 -13.87 15.73
C ASP A 423 4.51 -13.08 16.82
N ALA A 424 4.74 -11.77 16.90
CA ALA A 424 3.99 -10.92 17.82
C ALA A 424 2.48 -10.88 17.49
N MET A 425 2.11 -10.83 16.21
CA MET A 425 0.72 -10.90 15.77
C MET A 425 0.08 -12.25 16.15
N VAL A 426 0.77 -13.37 15.86
CA VAL A 426 0.25 -14.71 16.19
C VAL A 426 0.15 -14.91 17.71
N GLN A 427 1.15 -14.48 18.47
CA GLN A 427 1.10 -14.56 19.94
C GLN A 427 -0.06 -13.73 20.49
N TRP A 428 -0.30 -12.55 19.92
CA TRP A 428 -1.43 -11.71 20.32
C TRP A 428 -2.76 -12.40 20.04
N GLU A 429 -2.94 -12.92 18.83
CA GLU A 429 -4.14 -13.67 18.46
C GLU A 429 -4.39 -14.84 19.40
N THR A 430 -3.36 -15.63 19.69
CA THR A 430 -3.51 -16.88 20.44
C THR A 430 -3.69 -16.65 21.94
N THR A 431 -3.06 -15.61 22.51
CA THR A 431 -3.05 -15.38 23.97
C THR A 431 -3.96 -14.23 24.43
N GLY A 432 -4.37 -13.36 23.51
CA GLY A 432 -5.05 -12.10 23.82
C GLY A 432 -4.13 -11.02 24.41
N VAL A 433 -2.83 -11.29 24.59
CA VAL A 433 -1.87 -10.33 25.15
C VAL A 433 -1.37 -9.41 24.05
N LYS A 434 -1.75 -8.13 24.12
CA LYS A 434 -1.32 -7.10 23.16
C LYS A 434 0.21 -6.88 23.23
N PRO A 435 0.94 -7.00 22.11
CA PRO A 435 2.38 -6.78 22.11
C PRO A 435 2.70 -5.28 22.16
N GLY A 436 3.96 -4.96 22.48
CA GLY A 436 4.44 -3.58 22.40
C GLY A 436 4.49 -3.05 20.95
N GLY A 437 4.33 -1.74 20.83
CA GLY A 437 4.53 -0.95 19.62
C GLY A 437 4.93 0.49 19.95
N ASP A 438 5.09 1.30 18.91
CA ASP A 438 5.50 2.70 18.99
C ASP A 438 4.29 3.64 18.91
N ASP A 439 4.41 4.80 19.58
CA ASP A 439 3.52 5.93 19.34
C ASP A 439 3.93 6.63 18.04
N VAL A 440 3.03 6.60 17.05
CA VAL A 440 3.27 7.19 15.72
C VAL A 440 2.69 8.60 15.59
N LEU A 441 1.87 9.07 16.55
CA LEU A 441 1.08 10.29 16.44
C LEU A 441 1.69 11.48 17.18
N THR A 442 2.37 11.24 18.30
CA THR A 442 2.96 12.34 19.07
C THR A 442 4.23 12.84 18.39
N ALA A 443 4.17 14.05 17.83
CA ALA A 443 5.28 14.65 17.06
C ALA A 443 6.61 14.67 17.82
N THR A 444 6.61 14.99 19.12
CA THR A 444 7.84 14.99 19.93
C THR A 444 8.41 13.58 20.14
N THR A 445 7.56 12.55 20.17
CA THR A 445 8.00 11.15 20.25
C THR A 445 8.64 10.72 18.94
N VAL A 446 7.99 10.99 17.81
CA VAL A 446 8.46 10.64 16.46
C VAL A 446 9.79 11.37 16.13
N ALA A 447 9.93 12.62 16.56
CA ALA A 447 11.14 13.42 16.37
C ALA A 447 12.31 13.00 17.27
N SER A 448 12.09 12.13 18.26
CA SER A 448 13.16 11.71 19.18
C SER A 448 14.33 11.07 18.44
N PRO A 449 15.59 11.40 18.77
CA PRO A 449 16.76 10.74 18.20
C PRO A 449 16.80 9.22 18.43
N THR A 450 16.04 8.69 19.39
CA THR A 450 15.95 7.24 19.69
C THR A 450 14.75 6.55 19.05
N TYR A 451 13.87 7.28 18.36
CA TYR A 451 12.64 6.73 17.79
C TYR A 451 12.92 5.61 16.77
N GLY A 452 12.13 4.54 16.76
CA GLY A 452 12.31 3.38 15.87
C GLY A 452 13.45 2.42 16.25
N CYS A 453 14.12 2.62 17.40
CA CYS A 453 15.21 1.73 17.79
C CYS A 453 14.78 0.43 18.45
N THR A 454 13.64 0.43 19.14
CA THR A 454 13.13 -0.75 19.88
C THR A 454 12.98 -1.99 18.99
N TYR A 455 12.52 -1.80 17.75
CA TYR A 455 12.17 -2.90 16.84
C TYR A 455 13.12 -3.06 15.65
N THR A 456 14.13 -2.20 15.53
CA THR A 456 15.16 -2.37 14.50
C THR A 456 16.05 -3.57 14.83
N ARG A 457 16.31 -4.43 13.85
CA ARG A 457 17.23 -5.57 13.97
C ARG A 457 18.26 -5.51 12.85
N ASN A 458 19.53 -5.41 13.25
CA ASN A 458 20.68 -5.50 12.34
C ASN A 458 21.33 -6.90 12.35
N THR A 459 20.57 -7.90 12.76
CA THR A 459 20.96 -9.31 12.67
C THR A 459 20.46 -9.85 11.34
N PHE A 460 21.38 -10.36 10.52
CA PHE A 460 21.05 -10.87 9.20
C PHE A 460 20.95 -12.40 9.19
N GLY A 461 19.92 -12.89 8.54
CA GLY A 461 19.71 -14.30 8.22
C GLY A 461 20.16 -14.65 6.79
N PRO A 462 20.11 -15.94 6.43
CA PRO A 462 20.48 -16.43 5.10
C PRO A 462 19.57 -15.89 3.99
N ASP A 463 18.35 -15.45 4.33
CA ASP A 463 17.35 -14.97 3.38
C ASP A 463 17.34 -13.42 3.25
N ASP A 464 18.19 -12.72 4.01
CA ASP A 464 18.36 -11.27 3.87
C ASP A 464 19.14 -10.92 2.59
N SER A 465 18.58 -10.02 1.79
CA SER A 465 19.23 -9.59 0.55
C SER A 465 20.52 -8.81 0.81
N ALA A 466 21.49 -8.93 -0.11
CA ALA A 466 22.72 -8.13 -0.07
C ALA A 466 22.43 -6.61 -0.09
N GLY A 467 21.32 -6.20 -0.71
CA GLY A 467 20.88 -4.80 -0.73
C GLY A 467 20.52 -4.28 0.67
N VAL A 468 19.71 -5.04 1.42
CA VAL A 468 19.35 -4.70 2.81
C VAL A 468 20.60 -4.63 3.70
N GLN A 469 21.49 -5.62 3.58
CA GLN A 469 22.75 -5.64 4.34
C GLN A 469 23.62 -4.40 4.06
N ALA A 470 23.77 -4.03 2.78
CA ALA A 470 24.53 -2.84 2.37
C ALA A 470 23.89 -1.54 2.89
N LEU A 471 22.56 -1.43 2.83
CA LEU A 471 21.84 -0.26 3.33
C LEU A 471 21.99 -0.10 4.85
N ARG A 472 21.85 -1.19 5.61
CA ARG A 472 22.08 -1.17 7.06
C ARG A 472 23.50 -0.76 7.43
N ALA A 473 24.51 -1.21 6.67
CA ALA A 473 25.88 -0.74 6.85
C ALA A 473 26.02 0.77 6.56
N GLY A 474 25.39 1.29 5.51
CA GLY A 474 25.36 2.72 5.19
C GLY A 474 24.66 3.58 6.25
N ILE A 475 23.59 3.07 6.87
CA ILE A 475 22.92 3.73 8.00
C ILE A 475 23.87 3.89 9.18
N VAL A 476 24.60 2.83 9.55
CA VAL A 476 25.57 2.89 10.66
C VAL A 476 26.68 3.90 10.36
N GLN A 477 27.23 3.87 9.14
CA GLN A 477 28.31 4.77 8.72
C GLN A 477 27.88 6.24 8.70
N SER A 478 26.60 6.52 8.46
CA SER A 478 26.02 7.88 8.46
C SER A 478 25.55 8.35 9.83
N GLY A 479 25.89 7.63 10.91
CA GLY A 479 25.49 7.99 12.28
C GLY A 479 24.02 7.69 12.60
N GLY A 480 23.36 6.86 11.80
CA GLY A 480 21.96 6.48 11.95
C GLY A 480 21.71 5.31 12.92
N SER A 481 22.77 4.79 13.54
CA SER A 481 22.72 3.67 14.47
C SER A 481 21.86 3.96 15.69
N CYS A 482 21.17 2.94 16.18
CA CYS A 482 20.53 3.01 17.48
C CYS A 482 21.57 3.08 18.60
N PRO A 483 21.33 3.94 19.61
CA PRO A 483 22.27 4.15 20.71
C PRO A 483 22.39 2.93 21.64
#